data_AF-A0A1F4BJC3-F1
#
_entry.id   AF-A0A1F4BJC3-F1
#
_cell.length_a   1.000
_cell.length_b   1.000
_cell.length_c   1.000
_cell.angle_alpha   90.00
_cell.angle_beta   90.00
_cell.angle_gamma   90.00
#
_symmetry.space_group_name_H-M   'P 1'
#
loop_
_entity.id
_entity.type
_entity.pdbx_description
1 polymer ?
#
loop_
_entity_poly.entity_id
_entity_poly.type
_entity_poly.pdbx_seq_one_letter_code
_entity_poly.pdbx_strand_id
1 'polypeptide(L)'
;MLALVVAAAAQAQEKPADYPKKPIRVVIGIAAGGGLDAMTRLGARKLAERWGQSVIVDNRPGGGTVLGMDLVAQAQPDGYTLLGASDTLMLNGVLKRARYDVRKTFLPIAQLTTQPYMLVVNPSLPVKSVQELIAHARAKPGALSYGSQGLGTTGHIGWERFKLMTGTDIVHVPYKGAAPAVIDTISGQIQMTFSNIVTSGAHVRSGRLRGLAITGPRRGQVFPDMPTVSESGVPGFEMSNSYAYFAPAGTPRAIVRAINGVLIQGMHAPETVKVLAADGSEPVAPATPEEFRAKFEREYAALEKVV
;
A
#
# COMPACT_ATOMS: atom_id res chain seq x y z
N MET A 1 9.40 40.75 43.67
CA MET A 1 9.03 40.45 42.27
C MET A 1 9.01 38.94 42.10
N LEU A 2 7.83 38.33 42.08
CA LEU A 2 7.64 36.89 41.88
C LEU A 2 7.68 36.61 40.36
N ALA A 3 8.63 35.79 39.90
CA ALA A 3 8.73 35.37 38.51
C ALA A 3 7.83 34.15 38.27
N LEU A 4 6.78 34.34 37.46
CA LEU A 4 5.89 33.27 37.01
C LEU A 4 6.60 32.46 35.91
N VAL A 5 6.94 31.21 36.20
CA VAL A 5 7.39 30.24 35.19
C VAL A 5 6.17 29.66 34.51
N VAL A 6 5.86 30.12 33.30
CA VAL A 6 4.87 29.50 32.42
C VAL A 6 5.56 28.34 31.70
N ALA A 7 5.52 27.16 32.31
CA ALA A 7 5.87 25.92 31.61
C ALA A 7 4.75 25.60 30.62
N ALA A 8 5.05 25.70 29.34
CA ALA A 8 4.15 25.38 28.24
C ALA A 8 3.65 23.93 28.37
N ALA A 9 2.40 23.76 28.76
CA ALA A 9 1.71 22.49 28.68
C ALA A 9 1.68 22.05 27.22
N ALA A 10 2.17 20.82 26.96
CA ALA A 10 1.91 20.12 25.73
C ALA A 10 0.39 20.07 25.53
N GLN A 11 -0.12 20.90 24.62
CA GLN A 11 -1.52 20.84 24.22
C GLN A 11 -1.74 19.47 23.58
N ALA A 12 -2.34 18.56 24.36
CA ALA A 12 -3.08 17.44 23.81
C ALA A 12 -3.96 18.02 22.70
N GLN A 13 -3.72 17.61 21.46
CA GLN A 13 -4.57 18.00 20.33
C GLN A 13 -5.95 17.42 20.60
N GLU A 14 -6.80 18.23 21.20
CA GLU A 14 -8.18 17.91 21.44
C GLU A 14 -8.85 17.66 20.09
N LYS A 15 -9.69 16.61 20.10
CA LYS A 15 -10.72 16.37 19.09
C LYS A 15 -11.39 17.72 18.78
N PRO A 16 -11.47 18.19 17.52
CA PRO A 16 -12.26 19.38 17.20
C PRO A 16 -13.63 19.18 17.84
N ALA A 17 -14.16 20.21 18.52
CA ALA A 17 -15.20 20.10 19.55
C ALA A 17 -16.45 19.26 19.19
N ASP A 18 -16.62 18.92 17.90
CA ASP A 18 -17.78 18.25 17.34
C ASP A 18 -17.48 17.16 16.28
N TYR A 19 -16.27 16.58 16.20
CA TYR A 19 -15.92 15.58 15.17
C TYR A 19 -15.11 14.40 15.70
N PRO A 20 -15.47 13.11 15.44
CA PRO A 20 -16.67 12.65 14.74
C PRO A 20 -17.93 12.55 15.63
N LYS A 21 -19.10 12.78 15.01
CA LYS A 21 -20.47 12.61 15.55
C LYS A 21 -21.27 11.46 14.91
N LYS A 22 -20.74 10.90 13.81
CA LYS A 22 -21.32 9.77 13.06
C LYS A 22 -20.18 8.88 12.56
N PRO A 23 -20.47 7.66 12.09
CA PRO A 23 -19.44 6.78 11.56
C PRO A 23 -18.64 7.42 10.42
N ILE A 24 -17.34 7.16 10.40
CA ILE A 24 -16.43 7.54 9.31
C ILE A 24 -16.36 6.37 8.33
N ARG A 25 -16.49 6.66 7.04
CA ARG A 25 -16.31 5.70 5.95
C ARG A 25 -14.92 5.89 5.33
N VAL A 26 -14.16 4.82 5.19
CA VAL A 26 -12.88 4.80 4.51
C VAL A 26 -13.01 3.91 3.27
N VAL A 27 -13.07 4.53 2.10
CA VAL A 27 -13.21 3.82 0.82
C VAL A 27 -11.82 3.36 0.36
N ILE A 28 -11.73 2.14 -0.16
CA ILE A 28 -10.53 1.61 -0.80
C ILE A 28 -10.85 0.98 -2.16
N GLY A 29 -9.98 1.22 -3.16
CA GLY A 29 -10.22 0.86 -4.56
C GLY A 29 -9.87 -0.59 -4.95
N ILE A 30 -9.70 -1.50 -3.98
CA ILE A 30 -9.36 -2.91 -4.22
C ILE A 30 -10.29 -3.85 -3.44
N ALA A 31 -10.30 -5.13 -3.84
CA ALA A 31 -10.98 -6.19 -3.10
C ALA A 31 -10.36 -6.42 -1.72
N ALA A 32 -11.15 -6.94 -0.79
CA ALA A 32 -10.71 -7.24 0.57
C ALA A 32 -9.62 -8.34 0.61
N GLY A 33 -8.83 -8.37 1.68
CA GLY A 33 -7.81 -9.41 1.91
C GLY A 33 -6.41 -9.14 1.32
N GLY A 34 -6.17 -7.94 0.78
CA GLY A 34 -4.84 -7.47 0.36
C GLY A 34 -4.16 -6.55 1.40
N GLY A 35 -2.89 -6.19 1.18
CA GLY A 35 -2.14 -5.31 2.09
C GLY A 35 -2.81 -3.96 2.36
N LEU A 36 -3.36 -3.30 1.33
CA LEU A 36 -4.08 -2.04 1.51
C LEU A 36 -5.33 -2.21 2.39
N ASP A 37 -6.09 -3.29 2.23
CA ASP A 37 -7.26 -3.58 3.06
C ASP A 37 -6.85 -3.81 4.52
N ALA A 38 -5.81 -4.61 4.75
CA ALA A 38 -5.28 -4.90 6.09
C ALA A 38 -4.80 -3.62 6.80
N MET A 39 -3.97 -2.80 6.14
CA MET A 39 -3.43 -1.56 6.74
C MET A 39 -4.51 -0.50 6.93
N THR A 40 -5.49 -0.42 6.03
CA THR A 40 -6.64 0.48 6.21
C THR A 40 -7.49 0.03 7.39
N ARG A 41 -7.78 -1.26 7.55
CA ARG A 41 -8.53 -1.76 8.72
C ARG A 41 -7.78 -1.53 10.03
N LEU A 42 -6.46 -1.64 10.02
CA LEU A 42 -5.63 -1.34 11.19
C LEU A 42 -5.74 0.15 11.58
N GLY A 43 -5.60 1.08 10.62
CA GLY A 43 -5.78 2.51 10.87
C GLY A 43 -7.20 2.86 11.33
N ALA A 44 -8.21 2.28 10.68
CA ALA A 44 -9.62 2.44 11.05
C ALA A 44 -9.89 1.98 12.49
N ARG A 45 -9.32 0.85 12.90
CA ARG A 45 -9.41 0.34 14.27
C ARG A 45 -8.82 1.33 15.27
N LYS A 46 -7.63 1.89 15.01
CA LYS A 46 -7.01 2.89 15.89
C LYS A 46 -7.85 4.16 16.05
N LEU A 47 -8.46 4.63 14.95
CA LEU A 47 -9.40 5.75 15.00
C LEU A 47 -10.64 5.43 15.83
N ALA A 48 -11.22 4.24 15.64
CA ALA A 48 -12.40 3.81 16.38
C ALA A 48 -12.13 3.65 17.89
N GLU A 49 -11.02 3.01 18.25
CA GLU A 49 -10.57 2.85 19.65
C GLU A 49 -10.37 4.21 20.33
N ARG A 50 -9.80 5.19 19.63
CA ARG A 50 -9.53 6.52 20.19
C ARG A 50 -10.77 7.39 20.31
N TRP A 51 -11.72 7.30 19.37
CA TRP A 51 -12.84 8.25 19.28
C TRP A 51 -14.20 7.68 19.70
N GLY A 52 -14.30 6.37 19.93
CA GLY A 52 -15.56 5.71 20.27
C GLY A 52 -16.61 5.78 19.16
N GLN A 53 -16.20 6.07 17.93
CA GLN A 53 -17.06 6.14 16.74
C GLN A 53 -16.62 5.08 15.74
N SER A 54 -17.58 4.43 15.09
CA SER A 54 -17.26 3.41 14.10
C SER A 54 -16.50 4.00 12.91
N VAL A 55 -15.45 3.30 12.47
CA VAL A 55 -14.73 3.61 11.24
C VAL A 55 -14.83 2.39 10.32
N ILE A 56 -15.57 2.54 9.23
CA ILE A 56 -16.00 1.45 8.34
C ILE A 56 -15.14 1.47 7.09
N VAL A 57 -14.45 0.37 6.81
CA VAL A 57 -13.70 0.19 5.56
C VAL A 57 -14.64 -0.36 4.48
N ASP A 58 -14.75 0.36 3.37
CA ASP A 58 -15.62 0.05 2.23
C ASP A 58 -14.80 -0.25 0.97
N ASN A 59 -14.75 -1.53 0.57
CA ASN A 59 -14.04 -1.99 -0.62
C ASN A 59 -14.85 -1.75 -1.90
N ARG A 60 -14.32 -0.92 -2.80
CA ARG A 60 -14.92 -0.57 -4.10
C ARG A 60 -13.94 -0.88 -5.24
N PRO A 61 -13.69 -2.17 -5.53
CA PRO A 61 -12.70 -2.58 -6.52
C PRO A 61 -13.09 -2.21 -7.96
N GLY A 62 -12.12 -1.73 -8.72
CA GLY A 62 -12.28 -1.53 -10.17
C GLY A 62 -11.28 -0.53 -10.75
N GLY A 63 -10.96 -0.70 -12.04
CA GLY A 63 -10.17 0.27 -12.80
C GLY A 63 -8.75 0.52 -12.28
N GLY A 64 -8.13 -0.42 -11.57
CA GLY A 64 -6.82 -0.18 -10.93
C GLY A 64 -6.92 0.87 -9.83
N THR A 65 -7.94 0.76 -8.97
CA THR A 65 -8.33 1.67 -7.88
C THR A 65 -9.11 2.93 -8.25
N VAL A 66 -9.24 3.26 -9.54
CA VAL A 66 -9.93 4.48 -10.01
C VAL A 66 -11.38 4.54 -9.50
N LEU A 67 -12.12 3.44 -9.48
CA LEU A 67 -13.52 3.45 -9.03
C LEU A 67 -13.68 3.92 -7.57
N GLY A 68 -12.81 3.44 -6.68
CA GLY A 68 -12.81 3.87 -5.28
C GLY A 68 -12.36 5.32 -5.12
N MET A 69 -11.40 5.76 -5.92
CA MET A 69 -10.93 7.15 -5.92
C MET A 69 -12.06 8.11 -6.37
N ASP A 70 -12.77 7.79 -7.45
CA ASP A 70 -13.84 8.62 -8.00
C ASP A 70 -14.98 8.85 -6.99
N LEU A 71 -15.30 7.84 -6.20
CA LEU A 71 -16.29 7.94 -5.12
C LEU A 71 -15.87 8.94 -4.04
N VAL A 72 -14.59 8.97 -3.66
CA VAL A 72 -14.10 9.90 -2.64
C VAL A 72 -13.86 11.30 -3.21
N ALA A 73 -13.43 11.40 -4.48
CA ALA A 73 -13.24 12.67 -5.17
C ALA A 73 -14.53 13.51 -5.23
N GLN A 74 -15.70 12.86 -5.22
CA GLN A 74 -17.03 13.49 -5.24
C GLN A 74 -17.65 13.62 -3.84
N ALA A 75 -16.98 13.14 -2.79
CA ALA A 75 -17.52 13.16 -1.44
C ALA A 75 -17.47 14.56 -0.84
N GLN A 76 -18.37 14.81 0.12
CA GLN A 76 -18.34 16.05 0.90
C GLN A 76 -17.03 16.14 1.70
N PRO A 77 -16.36 17.31 1.71
CA PRO A 77 -15.11 17.50 2.45
C PRO A 77 -15.37 17.74 3.95
N ASP A 78 -16.14 16.86 4.59
CA ASP A 78 -16.56 16.97 5.99
C ASP A 78 -15.79 16.02 6.94
N GLY A 79 -14.86 15.24 6.38
CA GLY A 79 -14.04 14.26 7.10
C GLY A 79 -14.68 12.89 7.28
N TYR A 80 -15.96 12.71 6.95
CA TYR A 80 -16.66 11.43 7.15
C TYR A 80 -16.52 10.44 6.00
N THR A 81 -15.99 10.88 4.85
CA THR A 81 -15.58 9.99 3.77
C THR A 81 -14.11 10.22 3.47
N LEU A 82 -13.29 9.20 3.73
CA LEU A 82 -11.85 9.20 3.52
C LEU A 82 -11.49 8.17 2.45
N LEU A 83 -10.30 8.32 1.90
CA LEU A 83 -9.69 7.36 0.98
C LEU A 83 -8.53 6.65 1.69
N GLY A 84 -8.58 5.33 1.74
CA GLY A 84 -7.38 4.52 1.94
C GLY A 84 -6.76 4.22 0.57
N ALA A 85 -5.50 4.59 0.39
CA ALA A 85 -4.81 4.40 -0.88
C ALA A 85 -3.38 3.92 -0.70
N SER A 86 -2.83 3.38 -1.78
CA SER A 86 -1.41 3.08 -1.90
C SER A 86 -0.74 4.01 -2.91
N ASP A 87 0.54 3.80 -3.21
CA ASP A 87 1.27 4.54 -4.26
C ASP A 87 0.59 4.48 -5.64
N THR A 88 -0.33 3.52 -5.84
CA THR A 88 -1.22 3.45 -7.01
C THR A 88 -2.04 4.73 -7.23
N LEU A 89 -2.31 5.52 -6.18
CA LEU A 89 -2.95 6.82 -6.32
C LEU A 89 -2.14 7.77 -7.22
N MET A 90 -0.83 7.86 -7.02
CA MET A 90 0.05 8.67 -7.85
C MET A 90 0.13 8.11 -9.26
N LEU A 91 0.27 6.78 -9.40
CA LEU A 91 0.29 6.09 -10.69
C LEU A 91 -0.96 6.40 -11.53
N ASN A 92 -2.14 6.39 -10.93
CA ASN A 92 -3.37 6.74 -11.64
C ASN A 92 -3.40 8.20 -12.12
N GLY A 93 -2.73 9.12 -11.43
CA GLY A 93 -2.56 10.49 -11.88
C GLY A 93 -1.58 10.60 -13.06
N VAL A 94 -0.36 10.09 -12.90
CA VAL A 94 0.70 10.21 -13.94
C VAL A 94 0.35 9.45 -15.22
N LEU A 95 -0.29 8.28 -15.09
CA LEU A 95 -0.78 7.49 -16.23
C LEU A 95 -2.08 8.05 -16.82
N LYS A 96 -2.58 9.21 -16.34
CA LYS A 96 -3.82 9.87 -16.77
C LYS A 96 -5.04 8.94 -16.75
N ARG A 97 -5.08 8.04 -15.77
CA ARG A 97 -6.20 7.11 -15.54
C ARG A 97 -7.31 7.76 -14.72
N ALA A 98 -6.93 8.63 -13.78
CA ALA A 98 -7.86 9.53 -13.11
C ALA A 98 -8.26 10.68 -14.05
N ARG A 99 -9.53 11.09 -14.01
CA ARG A 99 -10.06 12.20 -14.83
C ARG A 99 -9.83 13.58 -14.19
N TYR A 100 -9.02 13.65 -13.14
CA TYR A 100 -8.75 14.84 -12.33
C TYR A 100 -7.31 14.80 -11.82
N ASP A 101 -6.81 15.96 -11.40
CA ASP A 101 -5.48 16.07 -10.77
C ASP A 101 -5.53 15.53 -9.33
N VAL A 102 -5.01 14.32 -9.13
CA VAL A 102 -5.01 13.64 -7.83
C VAL A 102 -4.35 14.44 -6.72
N ARG A 103 -3.39 15.33 -7.05
CA ARG A 103 -2.69 16.20 -6.09
C ARG A 103 -3.57 17.34 -5.58
N LYS A 104 -4.51 17.79 -6.41
CA LYS A 104 -5.48 18.83 -6.06
C LYS A 104 -6.73 18.26 -5.43
N THR A 105 -7.13 17.06 -5.84
CA THR A 105 -8.38 16.40 -5.40
C THR A 105 -8.27 15.79 -4.01
N PHE A 106 -7.09 15.29 -3.62
CA PHE A 106 -6.91 14.59 -2.35
C PHE A 106 -5.93 15.31 -1.43
N LEU A 107 -6.33 15.49 -0.18
CA LEU A 107 -5.49 16.00 0.91
C LEU A 107 -4.83 14.81 1.61
N PRO A 108 -3.48 14.72 1.60
CA PRO A 108 -2.77 13.70 2.36
C PRO A 108 -3.00 13.89 3.86
N ILE A 109 -3.45 12.83 4.56
CA ILE A 109 -3.65 12.85 6.01
C ILE A 109 -2.43 12.25 6.70
N ALA A 110 -2.15 10.98 6.43
CA ALA A 110 -1.06 10.25 7.06
C ALA A 110 -0.63 9.09 6.16
N GLN A 111 0.67 8.96 5.94
CA GLN A 111 1.27 7.71 5.50
C GLN A 111 1.40 6.81 6.73
N LEU A 112 0.85 5.59 6.65
CA LEU A 112 0.81 4.66 7.77
C LEU A 112 2.06 3.80 7.80
N THR A 113 2.34 3.16 6.67
CA THR A 113 3.39 2.14 6.57
C THR A 113 4.00 2.13 5.18
N THR A 114 5.17 1.50 5.10
CA THR A 114 5.75 0.98 3.87
C THR A 114 5.83 -0.54 3.95
N GLN A 115 5.67 -1.22 2.83
CA GLN A 115 5.70 -2.67 2.75
C GLN A 115 6.35 -3.13 1.44
N PRO A 116 7.37 -4.00 1.48
CA PRO A 116 7.85 -4.66 0.29
C PRO A 116 6.86 -5.73 -0.18
N TYR A 117 6.99 -6.15 -1.44
CA TYR A 117 6.32 -7.33 -1.94
C TYR A 117 7.22 -8.56 -1.82
N MET A 118 6.59 -9.71 -1.95
CA MET A 118 7.23 -11.00 -2.13
C MET A 118 6.93 -11.50 -3.54
N LEU A 119 7.97 -11.94 -4.25
CA LEU A 119 7.84 -12.71 -5.46
C LEU A 119 7.50 -14.15 -5.09
N VAL A 120 6.29 -14.58 -5.44
CA VAL A 120 5.83 -15.95 -5.22
C VAL A 120 5.47 -16.62 -6.53
N VAL A 121 5.70 -17.93 -6.60
CA VAL A 121 5.37 -18.77 -7.75
C VAL A 121 4.55 -19.99 -7.33
N ASN A 122 3.81 -20.55 -8.28
CA ASN A 122 3.18 -21.86 -8.10
C ASN A 122 4.27 -22.95 -7.92
N PRO A 123 4.15 -23.88 -6.95
CA PRO A 123 5.17 -24.90 -6.70
C PRO A 123 5.45 -25.87 -7.85
N SER A 124 4.50 -26.07 -8.77
CA SER A 124 4.66 -26.91 -9.97
C SER A 124 5.55 -26.26 -11.04
N LEU A 125 5.80 -24.95 -10.97
CA LEU A 125 6.80 -24.31 -11.80
C LEU A 125 8.19 -24.78 -11.33
N PRO A 126 9.03 -25.37 -12.21
CA PRO A 126 10.30 -25.99 -11.81
C PRO A 126 11.41 -24.94 -11.64
N VAL A 127 11.18 -23.95 -10.77
CA VAL A 127 12.11 -22.88 -10.44
C VAL A 127 12.18 -22.69 -8.92
N LYS A 128 13.38 -22.50 -8.39
CA LYS A 128 13.65 -22.32 -6.96
C LYS A 128 14.34 -21.00 -6.63
N SER A 129 14.71 -20.23 -7.65
CA SER A 129 15.38 -18.94 -7.54
C SER A 129 14.85 -17.95 -8.57
N VAL A 130 15.12 -16.66 -8.38
CA VAL A 130 14.77 -15.62 -9.36
C VAL A 130 15.56 -15.82 -10.67
N GLN A 131 16.81 -16.26 -10.59
CA GLN A 131 17.64 -16.56 -11.76
C GLN A 131 17.05 -17.72 -12.58
N GLU A 132 16.61 -18.79 -11.92
CA GLU A 132 15.91 -19.90 -12.60
C GLU A 132 14.60 -19.43 -13.22
N LEU A 133 13.84 -18.56 -12.54
CA LEU A 133 12.63 -17.97 -13.11
C LEU A 133 12.93 -17.17 -14.39
N ILE A 134 13.96 -16.33 -14.37
CA ILE A 134 14.39 -15.53 -15.53
C ILE A 134 14.81 -16.45 -16.67
N ALA A 135 15.64 -17.46 -16.39
CA ALA A 135 16.09 -18.42 -17.39
C ALA A 135 14.90 -19.19 -18.00
N HIS A 136 13.96 -19.64 -17.17
CA HIS A 136 12.77 -20.35 -17.63
C HIS A 136 11.88 -19.47 -18.51
N ALA A 137 11.65 -18.22 -18.11
CA ALA A 137 10.85 -17.26 -18.87
C ALA A 137 11.49 -16.92 -20.22
N ARG A 138 12.82 -16.71 -20.27
CA ARG A 138 13.55 -16.44 -21.51
C ARG A 138 13.55 -17.63 -22.48
N ALA A 139 13.57 -18.85 -21.96
CA ALA A 139 13.51 -20.06 -22.79
C ALA A 139 12.14 -20.24 -23.46
N LYS A 140 11.08 -19.63 -22.92
CA LYS A 140 9.71 -19.74 -23.42
C LYS A 140 8.98 -18.38 -23.37
N PRO A 141 9.36 -17.43 -24.23
CA PRO A 141 8.73 -16.10 -24.28
C PRO A 141 7.20 -16.20 -24.42
N GLY A 142 6.46 -15.45 -23.61
CA GLY A 142 4.99 -15.39 -23.63
C GLY A 142 4.28 -16.62 -23.03
N ALA A 143 5.02 -17.65 -22.60
CA ALA A 143 4.42 -18.89 -22.07
C ALA A 143 4.03 -18.82 -20.60
N LEU A 144 4.63 -17.90 -19.83
CA LEU A 144 4.29 -17.69 -18.42
C LEU A 144 3.43 -16.45 -18.28
N SER A 145 2.54 -16.47 -17.29
CA SER A 145 1.71 -15.33 -16.91
C SER A 145 1.91 -14.95 -15.44
N TYR A 146 1.71 -13.66 -15.17
CA TYR A 146 1.79 -13.09 -13.83
C TYR A 146 0.51 -12.37 -13.44
N GLY A 147 0.20 -12.38 -12.14
CA GLY A 147 -0.90 -11.61 -11.56
C GLY A 147 -0.47 -10.23 -11.09
N SER A 148 -1.34 -9.23 -11.26
CA SER A 148 -1.25 -7.95 -10.56
C SER A 148 -2.58 -7.57 -9.90
N GLN A 149 -2.55 -6.54 -9.05
CA GLN A 149 -3.74 -5.98 -8.41
C GLN A 149 -4.58 -5.08 -9.33
N GLY A 150 -4.27 -5.07 -10.63
CA GLY A 150 -4.97 -4.32 -11.67
C GLY A 150 -4.01 -3.63 -12.63
N LEU A 151 -4.55 -3.15 -13.75
CA LEU A 151 -3.78 -2.36 -14.71
C LEU A 151 -3.36 -1.02 -14.08
N GLY A 152 -2.09 -0.65 -14.22
CA GLY A 152 -1.54 0.61 -13.73
C GLY A 152 -1.28 0.67 -12.22
N THR A 153 -1.46 -0.43 -11.48
CA THR A 153 -1.13 -0.49 -10.05
C THR A 153 0.38 -0.65 -9.82
N THR A 154 0.83 -0.40 -8.59
CA THR A 154 2.24 -0.61 -8.19
C THR A 154 2.75 -2.00 -8.58
N GLY A 155 1.96 -3.06 -8.37
CA GLY A 155 2.37 -4.41 -8.76
C GLY A 155 2.46 -4.62 -10.27
N HIS A 156 1.59 -4.00 -11.08
CA HIS A 156 1.71 -4.04 -12.53
C HIS A 156 2.98 -3.33 -13.00
N ILE A 157 3.21 -2.11 -12.54
CA ILE A 157 4.41 -1.33 -12.90
C ILE A 157 5.69 -2.01 -12.42
N GLY A 158 5.66 -2.66 -11.24
CA GLY A 158 6.76 -3.47 -10.74
C GLY A 158 7.11 -4.65 -11.64
N TRP A 159 6.10 -5.34 -12.19
CA TRP A 159 6.33 -6.42 -13.15
C TRP A 159 6.83 -5.90 -14.50
N GLU A 160 6.32 -4.78 -15.00
CA GLU A 160 6.85 -4.17 -16.22
C GLU A 160 8.32 -3.73 -16.03
N ARG A 161 8.68 -3.17 -14.87
CA ARG A 161 10.08 -2.91 -14.51
C ARG A 161 10.90 -4.19 -14.46
N PHE A 162 10.38 -5.27 -13.87
CA PHE A 162 11.06 -6.57 -13.82
C PHE A 162 11.32 -7.11 -15.23
N LYS A 163 10.31 -7.09 -16.10
CA LYS A 163 10.42 -7.50 -17.52
C LYS A 163 11.48 -6.71 -18.25
N LEU A 164 11.45 -5.38 -18.14
CA LEU A 164 12.44 -4.50 -18.77
C LEU A 164 13.87 -4.79 -18.30
N MET A 165 14.08 -4.93 -16.99
CA MET A 165 15.42 -5.19 -16.43
C MET A 165 15.93 -6.60 -16.73
N THR A 166 15.05 -7.57 -16.92
CA THR A 166 15.42 -8.99 -17.14
C THR A 166 15.28 -9.43 -18.59
N GLY A 167 14.77 -8.59 -19.49
CA GLY A 167 14.47 -8.98 -20.87
C GLY A 167 13.55 -10.21 -20.96
N THR A 168 12.63 -10.37 -20.00
CA THR A 168 11.68 -11.48 -19.99
C THR A 168 10.37 -11.06 -20.65
N ASP A 169 9.74 -11.99 -21.37
CA ASP A 169 8.40 -11.82 -21.91
C ASP A 169 7.44 -12.74 -21.17
N ILE A 170 6.63 -12.14 -20.30
CA ILE A 170 5.63 -12.80 -19.46
C ILE A 170 4.32 -12.00 -19.52
N VAL A 171 3.20 -12.72 -19.59
CA VAL A 171 1.88 -12.16 -19.87
C VAL A 171 1.23 -11.60 -18.61
N HIS A 172 0.73 -10.38 -18.68
CA HIS A 172 0.00 -9.74 -17.58
C HIS A 172 -1.44 -10.24 -17.49
N VAL A 173 -1.86 -10.68 -16.30
CA VAL A 173 -3.26 -10.96 -15.96
C VAL A 173 -3.71 -10.01 -14.83
N PRO A 174 -4.58 -9.02 -15.11
CA PRO A 174 -5.03 -8.07 -14.10
C PRO A 174 -6.14 -8.63 -13.21
N TYR A 175 -6.00 -8.50 -11.89
CA TYR A 175 -7.03 -8.84 -10.92
C TYR A 175 -7.56 -7.60 -10.20
N LYS A 176 -8.65 -7.76 -9.44
CA LYS A 176 -9.25 -6.70 -8.60
C LYS A 176 -8.56 -6.48 -7.25
N GLY A 177 -7.39 -7.10 -7.03
CA GLY A 177 -6.64 -7.06 -5.78
C GLY A 177 -5.62 -8.20 -5.68
N ALA A 178 -4.82 -8.22 -4.62
CA ALA A 178 -3.78 -9.24 -4.43
C ALA A 178 -4.36 -10.63 -4.08
N ALA A 179 -5.42 -10.67 -3.27
CA ALA A 179 -6.05 -11.92 -2.84
C ALA A 179 -6.50 -12.82 -4.01
N PRO A 180 -7.28 -12.34 -5.00
CA PRO A 180 -7.66 -13.18 -6.14
C PRO A 180 -6.44 -13.61 -7.00
N ALA A 181 -5.43 -12.76 -7.19
CA ALA A 181 -4.21 -13.15 -7.91
C ALA A 181 -3.44 -14.28 -7.18
N VAL A 182 -3.37 -14.22 -5.86
CA VAL A 182 -2.73 -15.27 -5.04
C VAL A 182 -3.50 -16.60 -5.15
N ILE A 183 -4.83 -16.58 -5.14
CA ILE A 183 -5.65 -17.79 -5.32
C ILE A 183 -5.38 -18.44 -6.68
N ASP A 184 -5.31 -17.65 -7.75
CA ASP A 184 -5.05 -18.17 -9.09
C ASP A 184 -3.60 -18.64 -9.27
N THR A 185 -2.67 -18.05 -8.51
CA THR A 185 -1.28 -18.56 -8.43
C THR A 185 -1.23 -19.89 -7.70
N ILE A 186 -1.99 -20.06 -6.60
CA ILE A 186 -2.06 -21.33 -5.85
C ILE A 186 -2.63 -22.46 -6.74
N SER A 187 -3.68 -22.17 -7.51
CA SER A 187 -4.31 -23.14 -8.40
C SER A 187 -3.54 -23.39 -9.70
N GLY A 188 -2.55 -22.55 -10.02
CA GLY A 188 -1.70 -22.69 -11.20
C GLY A 188 -2.27 -22.07 -12.48
N GLN A 189 -3.40 -21.36 -12.40
CA GLN A 189 -3.97 -20.61 -13.53
C GLN A 189 -3.01 -19.52 -14.03
N ILE A 190 -2.28 -18.91 -13.10
CA ILE A 190 -1.11 -18.07 -13.37
C ILE A 190 0.10 -18.61 -12.62
N GLN A 191 1.31 -18.33 -13.11
CA GLN A 191 2.51 -18.97 -12.57
C GLN A 191 3.15 -18.18 -11.43
N MET A 192 2.96 -16.86 -11.40
CA MET A 192 3.64 -15.99 -10.44
C MET A 192 2.88 -14.72 -10.12
N THR A 193 3.20 -14.10 -8.99
CA THR A 193 2.72 -12.75 -8.65
C THR A 193 3.69 -12.08 -7.67
N PHE A 194 3.70 -10.76 -7.69
CA PHE A 194 4.17 -9.98 -6.54
C PHE A 194 3.01 -9.81 -5.58
N SER A 195 3.16 -10.28 -4.34
CA SER A 195 2.10 -10.25 -3.33
C SER A 195 2.62 -9.74 -1.99
N ASN A 196 1.73 -9.20 -1.16
CA ASN A 196 2.06 -8.80 0.20
C ASN A 196 2.20 -10.03 1.10
N ILE A 197 3.03 -9.93 2.14
CA ILE A 197 3.28 -11.03 3.09
C ILE A 197 1.98 -11.46 3.81
N VAL A 198 1.08 -10.54 4.14
CA VAL A 198 -0.23 -10.86 4.74
C VAL A 198 -1.04 -11.78 3.83
N THR A 199 -0.93 -11.60 2.52
CA THR A 199 -1.70 -12.37 1.54
C THR A 199 -1.03 -13.70 1.22
N SER A 200 0.30 -13.78 1.08
CA SER A 200 0.99 -14.99 0.62
C SER A 200 1.81 -15.73 1.69
N GLY A 201 2.16 -15.09 2.80
CA GLY A 201 3.12 -15.62 3.77
C GLY A 201 2.71 -16.96 4.39
N ALA A 202 1.42 -17.12 4.74
CA ALA A 202 0.91 -18.40 5.22
C ALA A 202 0.95 -19.51 4.15
N HIS A 203 0.73 -19.15 2.88
CA HIS A 203 0.80 -20.09 1.76
C HIS A 203 2.25 -20.50 1.46
N VAL A 204 3.20 -19.59 1.63
CA VAL A 204 4.63 -19.90 1.52
C VAL A 204 5.08 -20.82 2.66
N ARG A 205 4.68 -20.54 3.91
CA ARG A 205 5.01 -21.42 5.05
C ARG A 205 4.42 -22.83 4.92
N SER A 206 3.24 -22.95 4.33
CA SER A 206 2.58 -24.24 4.09
C SER A 206 3.01 -24.94 2.80
N GLY A 207 3.88 -24.33 2.00
CA GLY A 207 4.33 -24.88 0.72
C GLY A 207 3.32 -24.82 -0.43
N ARG A 208 2.14 -24.23 -0.22
CA ARG A 208 1.14 -24.00 -1.28
C ARG A 208 1.60 -22.96 -2.31
N LEU A 209 2.53 -22.10 -1.93
CA LEU A 209 3.29 -21.22 -2.81
C LEU A 209 4.78 -21.37 -2.50
N ARG A 210 5.63 -21.08 -3.48
CA ARG A 210 7.07 -20.93 -3.27
C ARG A 210 7.44 -19.45 -3.33
N GLY A 211 7.96 -18.90 -2.23
CA GLY A 211 8.56 -17.57 -2.23
C GLY A 211 9.98 -17.61 -2.79
N LEU A 212 10.30 -16.71 -3.72
CA LEU A 212 11.62 -16.64 -4.35
C LEU A 212 12.47 -15.49 -3.82
N ALA A 213 11.84 -14.31 -3.62
CA ALA A 213 12.56 -13.11 -3.20
C ALA A 213 11.63 -12.05 -2.61
N ILE A 214 12.21 -11.12 -1.84
CA ILE A 214 11.57 -9.89 -1.37
C ILE A 214 11.97 -8.72 -2.29
N THR A 215 11.07 -7.79 -2.56
CA THR A 215 11.31 -6.67 -3.50
C THR A 215 11.86 -5.42 -2.84
N GLY A 216 11.94 -5.39 -1.50
CA GLY A 216 12.49 -4.26 -0.75
C GLY A 216 14.02 -4.15 -0.85
N PRO A 217 14.59 -3.05 -0.33
CA PRO A 217 16.03 -2.77 -0.41
C PRO A 217 16.88 -3.72 0.44
N ARG A 218 16.25 -4.41 1.40
CA ARG A 218 16.88 -5.39 2.29
C ARG A 218 15.94 -6.56 2.54
N ARG A 219 16.50 -7.69 2.97
CA ARG A 219 15.72 -8.86 3.41
C ARG A 219 14.75 -8.48 4.53
N GLY A 220 13.60 -9.14 4.54
CA GLY A 220 12.54 -8.90 5.53
C GLY A 220 12.76 -9.73 6.80
N GLN A 221 12.24 -9.25 7.93
CA GLN A 221 12.32 -9.98 9.20
C GLN A 221 11.46 -11.27 9.22
N VAL A 222 10.39 -11.31 8.43
CA VAL A 222 9.44 -12.45 8.41
C VAL A 222 10.02 -13.68 7.72
N PHE A 223 10.88 -13.47 6.71
CA PHE A 223 11.55 -14.52 5.94
C PHE A 223 13.03 -14.12 5.79
N PRO A 224 13.85 -14.25 6.85
CA PRO A 224 15.22 -13.70 6.88
C PRO A 224 16.15 -14.36 5.86
N ASP A 225 15.91 -15.62 5.52
CA ASP A 225 16.70 -16.36 4.54
C ASP A 225 16.30 -16.05 3.09
N MET A 226 15.16 -15.40 2.88
CA MET A 226 14.69 -15.05 1.54
C MET A 226 15.49 -13.85 1.01
N PRO A 227 16.20 -14.00 -0.13
CA PRO A 227 17.01 -12.92 -0.68
C PRO A 227 16.13 -11.80 -1.22
N THR A 228 16.74 -10.65 -1.49
CA THR A 228 16.06 -9.62 -2.28
C THR A 228 16.11 -9.96 -3.78
N VAL A 229 15.22 -9.35 -4.57
CA VAL A 229 15.28 -9.47 -6.05
C VAL A 229 16.60 -8.89 -6.58
N SER A 230 17.10 -7.82 -5.95
CA SER A 230 18.40 -7.23 -6.29
C SER A 230 19.57 -8.17 -6.02
N GLU A 231 19.58 -8.87 -4.87
CA GLU A 231 20.55 -9.92 -4.54
C GLU A 231 20.43 -11.14 -5.47
N SER A 232 19.25 -11.37 -6.05
CA SER A 232 18.91 -12.54 -6.84
C SER A 232 19.09 -12.34 -8.36
N GLY A 233 20.03 -11.48 -8.75
CA GLY A 233 20.42 -11.33 -10.15
C GLY A 233 19.66 -10.26 -10.94
N VAL A 234 18.95 -9.34 -10.26
CA VAL A 234 18.36 -8.15 -10.89
C VAL A 234 18.83 -6.86 -10.16
N PRO A 235 20.13 -6.50 -10.25
CA PRO A 235 20.71 -5.43 -9.45
C PRO A 235 19.94 -4.10 -9.58
N GLY A 236 19.66 -3.46 -8.45
CA GLY A 236 18.93 -2.19 -8.41
C GLY A 236 17.41 -2.33 -8.57
N PHE A 237 16.88 -3.55 -8.65
CA PHE A 237 15.44 -3.77 -8.55
C PHE A 237 14.99 -3.51 -7.11
N GLU A 238 14.12 -2.52 -6.96
CA GLU A 238 13.43 -2.25 -5.71
C GLU A 238 11.98 -1.91 -6.02
N MET A 239 11.08 -2.49 -5.25
CA MET A 239 9.68 -2.13 -5.25
C MET A 239 9.16 -2.25 -3.82
N SER A 240 8.55 -1.18 -3.34
CA SER A 240 7.76 -1.18 -2.11
C SER A 240 6.42 -0.49 -2.40
N ASN A 241 5.50 -0.60 -1.47
CA ASN A 241 4.22 0.07 -1.52
C ASN A 241 3.99 0.76 -0.19
N SER A 242 3.63 2.03 -0.26
CA SER A 242 3.17 2.79 0.88
C SER A 242 1.66 2.67 1.03
N TYR A 243 1.15 2.69 2.25
CA TYR A 243 -0.28 2.78 2.51
C TYR A 243 -0.60 4.04 3.29
N ALA A 244 -1.63 4.77 2.89
CA ALA A 244 -1.91 6.09 3.41
C ALA A 244 -3.41 6.41 3.42
N TYR A 245 -3.77 7.38 4.25
CA TYR A 245 -5.09 7.98 4.31
C TYR A 245 -5.09 9.35 3.64
N PHE A 246 -6.16 9.62 2.91
CA PHE A 246 -6.42 10.91 2.27
C PHE A 246 -7.86 11.35 2.52
N ALA A 247 -8.11 12.66 2.46
CA ALA A 247 -9.43 13.26 2.52
C ALA A 247 -9.73 14.01 1.20
N PRO A 248 -11.00 14.28 0.86
CA PRO A 248 -11.35 15.18 -0.22
C PRO A 248 -10.76 16.59 0.00
N ALA A 249 -10.38 17.25 -1.09
CA ALA A 249 -9.98 18.65 -1.10
C ALA A 249 -11.01 19.54 -0.39
N GLY A 250 -10.52 20.47 0.45
CA GLY A 250 -11.36 21.36 1.25
C GLY A 250 -11.74 20.82 2.64
N THR A 251 -11.33 19.61 3.00
CA THR A 251 -11.62 19.06 4.33
C THR A 251 -10.95 19.94 5.40
N PRO A 252 -11.66 20.37 6.48
CA PRO A 252 -11.10 21.27 7.49
C PRO A 252 -9.77 20.78 8.05
N ARG A 253 -8.78 21.67 8.09
CA ARG A 253 -7.41 21.36 8.55
C ARG A 253 -7.38 20.76 9.96
N ALA A 254 -8.26 21.21 10.85
CA ALA A 254 -8.38 20.68 12.20
C ALA A 254 -8.78 19.20 12.21
N ILE A 255 -9.68 18.78 11.31
CA ILE A 255 -10.09 17.38 11.16
C ILE A 255 -8.93 16.54 10.61
N VAL A 256 -8.28 17.02 9.55
CA VAL A 256 -7.11 16.34 8.95
C VAL A 256 -6.01 16.12 10.00
N ARG A 257 -5.68 17.15 10.79
CA ARG A 257 -4.68 17.05 11.86
C ARG A 257 -5.10 16.11 12.98
N ALA A 258 -6.38 16.12 13.37
CA ALA A 258 -6.89 15.20 14.38
C ALA A 258 -6.79 13.73 13.92
N ILE A 259 -7.18 13.43 12.66
CA ILE A 259 -7.05 12.08 12.08
C ILE A 259 -5.56 11.68 12.03
N ASN A 260 -4.69 12.56 11.53
CA ASN A 260 -3.25 12.30 11.46
C ASN A 260 -2.67 11.96 12.84
N GLY A 261 -2.94 12.76 13.87
CA GLY A 261 -2.40 12.54 15.22
C GLY A 261 -2.75 11.15 15.77
N VAL A 262 -4.01 10.73 15.60
CA VAL A 262 -4.46 9.40 16.04
C VAL A 262 -3.83 8.28 15.22
N LEU A 263 -3.76 8.42 13.91
CA LEU A 263 -3.15 7.41 13.04
C LEU A 263 -1.66 7.25 13.35
N ILE A 264 -0.90 8.35 13.40
CA ILE A 264 0.54 8.30 13.65
C ILE A 264 0.82 7.71 15.04
N GLN A 265 0.13 8.15 16.08
CA GLN A 265 0.29 7.56 17.42
C GLN A 265 -0.08 6.07 17.44
N GLY A 266 -1.18 5.69 16.77
CA GLY A 266 -1.65 4.31 16.71
C GLY A 266 -0.69 3.37 15.98
N MET A 267 -0.10 3.82 14.86
CA MET A 267 0.85 3.00 14.07
C MET A 267 2.18 2.76 14.79
N HIS A 268 2.58 3.67 15.67
CA HIS A 268 3.82 3.58 16.45
C HIS A 268 3.64 2.94 17.84
N ALA A 269 2.42 2.59 18.22
CA ALA A 269 2.19 1.87 19.47
C ALA A 269 2.86 0.49 19.43
N PRO A 270 3.53 0.02 20.51
CA PRO A 270 4.36 -1.19 20.49
C PRO A 270 3.63 -2.44 20.00
N GLU A 271 2.35 -2.60 20.36
CA GLU A 271 1.51 -3.70 19.91
C GLU A 271 1.20 -3.64 18.41
N THR A 272 1.04 -2.43 17.86
CA THR A 272 0.84 -2.23 16.44
C THR A 272 2.11 -2.53 15.66
N VAL A 273 3.26 -2.06 16.13
CA VAL A 273 4.57 -2.34 15.51
C VAL A 273 4.82 -3.84 15.40
N LYS A 274 4.46 -4.62 16.43
CA LYS A 274 4.54 -6.09 16.39
C LYS A 274 3.65 -6.69 15.30
N VAL A 275 2.42 -6.20 15.16
CA VAL A 275 1.49 -6.65 14.10
C VAL A 275 2.04 -6.31 12.72
N LEU A 276 2.57 -5.10 12.54
CA LEU A 276 3.18 -4.66 11.28
C LEU A 276 4.37 -5.53 10.90
N ALA A 277 5.28 -5.78 11.86
CA ALA A 277 6.47 -6.60 11.63
C ALA A 277 6.12 -8.02 11.20
N ALA A 278 5.05 -8.62 11.75
CA ALA A 278 4.58 -9.95 11.35
C ALA A 278 4.07 -10.03 9.90
N ASP A 279 3.67 -8.88 9.33
CA ASP A 279 3.28 -8.68 7.94
C ASP A 279 4.42 -8.10 7.07
N GLY A 280 5.63 -7.96 7.63
CA GLY A 280 6.76 -7.31 6.94
C GLY A 280 6.50 -5.86 6.55
N SER A 281 5.48 -5.24 7.14
CA SER A 281 5.23 -3.81 7.06
C SER A 281 6.05 -3.08 8.11
N GLU A 282 6.45 -1.84 7.80
CA GLU A 282 7.16 -0.98 8.74
C GLU A 282 6.40 0.34 8.87
N PRO A 283 6.18 0.86 10.10
CA PRO A 283 5.61 2.19 10.26
C PRO A 283 6.58 3.20 9.65
N VAL A 284 6.05 4.17 8.91
CA VAL A 284 6.88 5.27 8.42
C VAL A 284 7.18 6.25 9.53
N ALA A 285 8.27 7.02 9.40
CA ALA A 285 8.59 8.06 10.35
C ALA A 285 7.38 9.01 10.57
N PRO A 286 7.08 9.39 11.83
CA PRO A 286 6.03 10.35 12.13
C PRO A 286 6.19 11.62 11.29
N ALA A 287 5.11 12.04 10.64
CA ALA A 287 5.08 13.25 9.83
C ALA A 287 3.73 13.95 9.96
N THR A 288 3.77 15.28 9.95
CA THR A 288 2.58 16.12 9.85
C THR A 288 1.91 15.95 8.48
N PRO A 289 0.61 16.28 8.35
CA PRO A 289 -0.07 16.26 7.05
C PRO A 289 0.65 17.13 6.00
N GLU A 290 1.23 18.27 6.41
CA GLU A 290 1.94 19.16 5.51
C GLU A 290 3.27 18.58 5.02
N GLU A 291 4.04 17.92 5.88
CA GLU A 291 5.26 17.21 5.48
C GLU A 291 4.95 16.04 4.54
N PHE A 292 3.89 15.27 4.85
CA PHE A 292 3.46 14.19 3.97
C PHE A 292 2.98 14.72 2.62
N ARG A 293 2.26 15.86 2.58
CA ARG A 293 1.91 16.52 1.33
C ARG A 293 3.14 16.93 0.52
N ALA A 294 4.13 17.56 1.15
CA ALA A 294 5.36 17.92 0.46
C ALA A 294 6.09 16.69 -0.10
N LYS A 295 6.08 15.56 0.63
CA LYS A 295 6.62 14.28 0.14
C LYS A 295 5.84 13.77 -1.07
N PHE A 296 4.51 13.71 -0.98
CA PHE A 296 3.63 13.25 -2.04
C PHE A 296 3.83 14.05 -3.34
N GLU A 297 3.92 15.37 -3.25
CA GLU A 297 4.17 16.24 -4.41
C GLU A 297 5.52 15.96 -5.09
N ARG A 298 6.58 15.80 -4.29
CA ARG A 298 7.92 15.46 -4.82
C ARG A 298 7.94 14.09 -5.48
N GLU A 299 7.34 13.08 -4.84
CA GLU A 299 7.30 11.72 -5.36
C GLU A 299 6.46 11.64 -6.64
N TYR A 300 5.32 12.34 -6.69
CA TYR A 300 4.53 12.45 -7.91
C TYR A 300 5.34 13.07 -9.05
N ALA A 301 6.02 14.19 -8.82
CA ALA A 301 6.83 14.86 -9.83
C ALA A 301 8.04 14.04 -10.28
N ALA A 302 8.62 13.21 -9.40
CA ALA A 302 9.67 12.26 -9.78
C ALA A 302 9.12 11.13 -10.64
N LEU A 303 7.96 10.58 -10.27
CA LEU A 303 7.29 9.50 -10.99
C LEU A 303 6.82 9.96 -12.38
N GLU A 304 6.32 11.18 -12.52
CA GLU A 304 5.89 11.77 -13.79
C GLU A 304 7.02 11.88 -14.84
N LYS A 305 8.29 11.93 -14.40
CA LYS A 305 9.45 12.01 -15.32
C LYS A 305 9.88 10.67 -15.90
N VAL A 306 9.47 9.57 -15.28
CA VAL A 306 9.95 8.21 -15.62
C VAL A 306 8.88 7.34 -16.29
N VAL A 307 7.66 7.86 -16.40
CA VAL A 307 6.51 7.27 -17.11
C VAL A 307 6.34 7.97 -18.44
#